data_AF-A0A173RDP9-F1
#
_entry.id   AF-A0A173RDP9-F1
#
_cell.length_a   1.000
_cell.length_b   1.000
_cell.length_c   1.000
_cell.angle_alpha   90.00
_cell.angle_beta   90.00
_cell.angle_gamma   90.00
#
_symmetry.space_group_name_H-M   'P 1'
#
loop_
_entity.id
_entity.type
_entity.pdbx_description
1 polymer ?
#
loop_
_entity_poly.entity_id
_entity_poly.type
_entity_poly.pdbx_seq_one_letter_code
_entity_poly.pdbx_strand_id
1 'polypeptide(L)'
;MTSIGRPYQYMQSFRVYWQDTEVMDDGMVVKGDEKEAPDAIIDGILAEADMKTMEIWKQNQTPISHTIVSYHPVVKLSKNDVLLLGDDPCHDRKFIVKGTKDPAGTGQFSIYYVLERSDTDGRRS
;
A
#
# COMPACT_ATOMS: atom_id res chain seq x y z
N MET A 1 -20.58 19.44 -8.40
CA MET A 1 -21.44 18.37 -7.85
C MET A 1 -20.74 17.78 -6.66
N THR A 2 -21.17 18.14 -5.45
CA THR A 2 -20.62 17.58 -4.22
C THR A 2 -21.27 16.21 -4.03
N SER A 3 -20.52 15.13 -4.25
CA SER A 3 -20.99 13.78 -3.95
C SER A 3 -21.19 13.67 -2.44
N ILE A 4 -22.44 13.60 -2.00
CA ILE A 4 -22.80 13.25 -0.63
C ILE A 4 -22.65 11.72 -0.55
N GLY A 5 -21.42 11.25 -0.39
CA GLY A 5 -21.15 9.83 -0.11
C GLY A 5 -21.69 9.47 1.27
N ARG A 6 -22.33 8.31 1.40
CA ARG A 6 -22.70 7.80 2.73
C ARG A 6 -21.41 7.51 3.52
N PRO A 7 -21.37 7.76 4.84
CA PRO A 7 -20.23 7.30 5.64
C PRO A 7 -20.03 5.79 5.39
N TYR A 8 -18.77 5.36 5.25
CA TYR A 8 -18.33 3.98 4.92
C TYR A 8 -18.50 3.51 3.47
N GLN A 9 -19.11 4.27 2.57
CA GLN A 9 -19.35 3.81 1.19
C GLN A 9 -18.07 3.50 0.38
N TYR A 10 -16.94 4.10 0.75
CA TYR A 10 -15.65 3.94 0.06
C TYR A 10 -14.60 3.22 0.91
N MET A 11 -14.99 2.68 2.06
CA MET A 11 -14.09 1.95 2.94
C MET A 11 -13.75 0.61 2.27
N GLN A 12 -12.47 0.31 2.18
CA GLN A 12 -11.92 -0.93 1.65
C GLN A 12 -10.95 -1.51 2.67
N SER A 13 -10.95 -2.83 2.80
CA SER A 13 -10.03 -3.55 3.68
C SER A 13 -8.86 -4.09 2.85
N PHE A 14 -7.65 -3.82 3.30
CA PHE A 14 -6.42 -4.27 2.65
C PHE A 14 -5.71 -5.28 3.54
N ARG A 15 -5.39 -6.43 2.96
CA ARG A 15 -4.54 -7.45 3.59
C ARG A 15 -3.08 -7.02 3.46
N VAL A 16 -2.35 -7.06 4.57
CA VAL A 16 -0.94 -6.66 4.62
C VAL A 16 -0.04 -7.87 4.47
N TYR A 17 0.98 -7.73 3.63
CA TYR A 17 2.09 -8.67 3.49
C TYR A 17 3.38 -7.91 3.79
N TRP A 18 4.06 -8.30 4.86
CA TRP A 18 5.37 -7.74 5.19
C TRP A 18 6.38 -8.23 4.18
N GLN A 19 7.16 -7.31 3.62
CA GLN A 19 8.29 -7.73 2.81
C GLN A 19 9.43 -8.17 3.72
N ASP A 20 9.77 -9.46 3.72
CA ASP A 20 10.97 -9.93 4.40
C ASP A 20 12.23 -9.53 3.60
N THR A 21 13.32 -9.30 4.31
CA THR A 21 14.62 -9.00 3.70
C THR A 21 15.60 -10.05 4.15
N GLU A 22 16.12 -10.83 3.21
CA GLU A 22 17.11 -11.85 3.50
C GLU A 22 18.50 -11.26 3.32
N VAL A 23 19.39 -11.48 4.28
CA VAL A 23 20.79 -11.08 4.19
C VAL A 23 21.57 -12.30 3.72
N MET A 24 22.12 -12.22 2.51
CA MET A 24 22.99 -13.26 1.97
C MET A 24 24.35 -13.28 2.70
N ASP A 25 25.08 -14.39 2.58
CA ASP A 25 26.39 -14.60 3.22
C ASP A 25 27.46 -13.57 2.81
N ASP A 26 27.28 -12.89 1.69
CA ASP A 26 28.13 -11.79 1.20
C ASP A 26 27.74 -10.41 1.78
N GLY A 27 26.74 -10.35 2.66
CA GLY A 27 26.19 -9.14 3.26
C GLY A 27 25.21 -8.38 2.38
N MET A 28 24.86 -8.90 1.18
CA MET A 28 23.83 -8.28 0.34
C MET A 28 22.44 -8.56 0.93
N VAL A 29 21.64 -7.49 1.06
CA VAL A 29 20.23 -7.60 1.44
C VAL A 29 19.40 -7.82 0.17
N VAL A 30 18.81 -8.99 0.03
CA VAL A 30 17.91 -9.34 -1.06
C VAL A 30 16.46 -9.29 -0.62
N LYS A 31 15.56 -9.16 -1.59
CA LYS A 31 14.12 -9.31 -1.36
C LYS A 31 13.84 -10.76 -0.95
N GLY A 32 13.44 -10.96 0.30
CA GLY A 32 12.94 -12.24 0.78
C GLY A 32 11.48 -12.46 0.40
N ASP A 33 10.91 -13.55 0.90
CA ASP A 33 9.50 -13.88 0.68
C ASP A 33 8.56 -12.87 1.35
N GLU A 34 7.40 -12.67 0.74
CA GLU A 34 6.32 -11.85 1.30
C GLU A 34 5.56 -12.68 2.35
N LYS A 35 5.55 -12.25 3.61
CA LYS A 35 4.85 -12.96 4.69
C LYS A 35 3.51 -12.29 4.98
N GLU A 36 2.44 -13.05 4.90
CA GLU A 36 1.10 -12.56 5.25
C GLU A 36 1.05 -12.14 6.72
N ALA A 37 0.43 -10.99 6.97
CA ALA A 37 0.24 -10.40 8.28
C ALA A 37 -1.24 -10.50 8.65
N PRO A 38 -1.73 -11.66 9.12
CA PRO A 38 -3.16 -11.85 9.41
C PRO A 38 -3.66 -10.87 10.48
N ASP A 39 -2.78 -10.43 11.38
CA ASP A 39 -3.09 -9.47 12.45
C ASP A 39 -3.06 -8.00 12.00
N ALA A 40 -2.67 -7.71 10.76
CA ALA A 40 -2.55 -6.37 10.22
C ALA A 40 -3.48 -6.18 9.02
N ILE A 41 -4.67 -5.61 9.28
CA ILE A 41 -5.64 -5.22 8.27
C ILE A 41 -5.74 -3.70 8.28
N ILE A 42 -5.71 -3.11 7.09
CA ILE A 42 -5.90 -1.67 6.93
C ILE A 42 -7.29 -1.44 6.38
N ASP A 43 -8.14 -0.79 7.16
CA ASP A 43 -9.40 -0.25 6.67
C ASP A 43 -9.16 1.20 6.23
N GLY A 44 -9.40 1.48 4.95
CA GLY A 44 -9.12 2.79 4.38
C GLY A 44 -9.81 3.05 3.06
N ILE A 45 -9.74 4.30 2.63
CA ILE A 45 -10.31 4.75 1.35
C ILE A 45 -9.18 4.79 0.32
N LEU A 46 -9.34 4.03 -0.76
CA LEU A 46 -8.47 4.10 -1.93
C LEU A 46 -8.84 5.29 -2.80
N ALA A 47 -7.85 6.11 -3.15
CA ALA A 47 -8.00 7.18 -4.13
C ALA A 47 -6.79 7.22 -5.06
N GLU A 48 -7.00 7.58 -6.33
CA GLU A 48 -5.89 7.89 -7.24
C GLU A 48 -5.10 9.09 -6.70
N ALA A 49 -3.77 9.01 -6.80
CA ALA A 49 -2.91 10.12 -6.41
C ALA A 49 -3.11 11.30 -7.37
N ASP A 50 -3.09 12.53 -6.86
CA ASP A 50 -3.19 13.71 -7.70
C ASP A 50 -1.94 13.88 -8.59
N MET A 51 -2.11 14.53 -9.75
CA MET A 51 -1.03 14.69 -10.74
C MET A 51 0.24 15.33 -10.15
N LYS A 52 0.08 16.34 -9.30
CA LYS A 52 1.22 17.04 -8.68
C LYS A 52 1.99 16.10 -7.75
N THR A 53 1.29 15.33 -6.92
CA THR A 53 1.93 14.34 -6.05
C THR A 53 2.61 13.26 -6.88
N MET A 54 1.96 12.72 -7.92
CA MET A 54 2.58 11.73 -8.80
C MET A 54 3.88 12.24 -9.45
N GLU A 55 3.89 13.48 -9.93
CA GLU A 55 5.08 14.10 -10.53
C GLU A 55 6.23 14.28 -9.53
N ILE A 56 5.95 14.78 -8.33
CA ILE A 56 6.95 14.95 -7.26
C ILE A 56 7.59 13.60 -6.90
N TRP A 57 6.77 12.56 -6.70
CA TRP A 57 7.25 11.23 -6.34
C TRP A 57 8.00 10.55 -7.48
N LYS A 58 7.60 10.81 -8.73
CA LYS A 58 8.32 10.36 -9.93
C LYS A 58 9.70 11.01 -10.06
N GLN A 59 9.82 12.31 -9.79
CA GLN A 59 11.11 13.02 -9.77
C GLN A 59 12.06 12.44 -8.72
N ASN A 60 11.53 12.00 -7.58
CA ASN A 60 12.28 11.36 -6.50
C ASN A 60 12.59 9.86 -6.75
N GLN A 61 12.38 9.35 -7.98
CA GLN A 61 12.60 7.95 -8.35
C GLN A 61 11.77 6.93 -7.55
N THR A 62 10.66 7.37 -6.95
CA THR A 62 9.74 6.52 -6.18
C THR A 62 8.31 6.76 -6.65
N PRO A 63 7.95 6.37 -7.89
CA PRO A 63 6.62 6.66 -8.43
C PRO A 63 5.52 6.01 -7.59
N ILE A 64 4.39 6.71 -7.50
CA ILE A 64 3.16 6.25 -6.83
C ILE A 64 2.01 6.35 -7.83
N SER A 65 0.94 5.60 -7.59
CA SER A 65 -0.30 5.70 -8.39
C SER A 65 -1.52 6.01 -7.54
N HIS A 66 -1.56 5.55 -6.28
CA HIS A 66 -2.70 5.72 -5.41
C HIS A 66 -2.27 6.20 -4.01
N THR A 67 -3.25 6.70 -3.29
CA THR A 67 -3.17 6.99 -1.86
C THR A 67 -4.26 6.22 -1.14
N ILE A 68 -3.92 5.66 0.02
CA ILE A 68 -4.89 5.01 0.90
C ILE A 68 -4.95 5.84 2.17
N VAL A 69 -6.13 6.34 2.50
CA VAL A 69 -6.37 7.08 3.74
C VAL A 69 -7.06 6.14 4.71
N SER A 70 -6.35 5.76 5.76
CA SER A 70 -6.87 4.87 6.80
C SER A 70 -7.15 5.63 8.09
N TYR A 71 -8.20 5.20 8.77
CA TYR A 71 -8.55 5.62 10.12
C TYR A 71 -8.36 4.44 11.08
N HIS A 72 -7.98 4.75 12.32
CA HIS A 72 -7.70 3.86 13.43
C HIS A 72 -8.34 2.44 13.37
N PRO A 73 -7.57 1.35 13.61
CA PRO A 73 -6.16 1.33 14.02
C PRO A 73 -5.18 1.59 12.88
N VAL A 74 -4.17 2.42 13.14
CA VAL A 74 -3.09 2.68 12.17
C VAL A 74 -2.07 1.53 12.23
N VAL A 75 -1.92 0.84 11.11
CA VAL A 75 -0.88 -0.17 10.91
C VAL A 75 0.43 0.53 10.50
N LYS A 76 1.52 0.24 11.21
CA LYS A 76 2.84 0.76 10.87
C LYS A 76 3.44 -0.02 9.70
N LEU A 77 3.29 0.48 8.48
CA LEU A 77 3.89 -0.11 7.29
C LEU A 77 5.29 0.43 7.02
N SER A 78 6.14 -0.46 6.52
CA SER A 78 7.48 -0.18 6.00
C SER A 78 7.43 0.07 4.49
N LYS A 79 8.49 0.71 3.97
CA LYS A 79 8.66 0.86 2.52
C LYS A 79 8.77 -0.53 1.90
N ASN A 80 8.07 -0.72 0.79
CA ASN A 80 7.95 -1.95 0.00
C ASN A 80 7.06 -3.07 0.58
N ASP A 81 6.42 -2.86 1.73
CA ASP A 81 5.33 -3.74 2.14
C ASP A 81 4.24 -3.77 1.07
N VAL A 82 3.52 -4.88 1.03
CA VAL A 82 2.51 -5.16 0.02
C VAL A 82 1.13 -5.11 0.65
N LEU A 83 0.21 -4.43 -0.03
CA LEU A 83 -1.21 -4.37 0.30
C LEU A 83 -2.00 -5.02 -0.81
N LEU A 84 -2.83 -5.99 -0.45
CA LEU A 84 -3.75 -6.65 -1.37
C LEU A 84 -5.17 -6.17 -1.11
N LEU A 85 -5.85 -5.80 -2.18
CA LEU A 85 -7.26 -5.43 -2.18
C LEU A 85 -8.05 -6.43 -3.01
N GLY A 86 -9.04 -7.06 -2.38
CA GLY A 86 -9.86 -8.11 -2.96
C GLY A 86 -9.81 -9.36 -2.10
N ASP A 87 -10.69 -10.31 -2.42
CA ASP A 87 -10.79 -11.63 -1.80
C ASP A 87 -10.50 -12.76 -2.82
N ASP A 88 -10.21 -12.40 -4.07
CA ASP A 88 -10.02 -13.35 -5.18
C ASP A 88 -8.55 -13.30 -5.65
N PRO A 89 -7.75 -14.34 -5.39
CA PRO A 89 -6.33 -14.34 -5.72
C PRO A 89 -6.03 -14.14 -7.22
N CYS A 90 -7.00 -14.33 -8.12
CA CYS A 90 -6.86 -14.07 -9.55
C CYS A 90 -7.12 -12.61 -9.94
N HIS A 91 -7.80 -11.83 -9.10
CA HIS A 91 -8.23 -10.46 -9.38
C HIS A 91 -7.82 -9.46 -8.27
N ASP A 92 -7.01 -9.91 -7.30
CA ASP A 92 -6.51 -9.08 -6.23
C ASP A 92 -5.62 -7.96 -6.78
N ARG A 93 -5.96 -6.71 -6.43
CA ARG A 93 -5.14 -5.55 -6.78
C ARG A 93 -3.98 -5.46 -5.80
N LYS A 94 -2.76 -5.52 -6.32
CA LYS A 94 -1.53 -5.45 -5.54
C LYS A 94 -1.00 -4.03 -5.49
N PHE A 95 -0.76 -3.53 -4.30
CA PHE A 95 -0.19 -2.20 -4.05
C PHE A 95 1.10 -2.33 -3.25
N ILE A 96 2.15 -1.65 -3.68
CA ILE A 96 3.42 -1.58 -2.96
C ILE A 96 3.51 -0.24 -2.24
N VAL A 97 3.75 -0.28 -0.94
CA VAL A 97 3.93 0.91 -0.11
C VAL A 97 5.24 1.60 -0.51
N LYS A 98 5.15 2.89 -0.87
CA LYS A 98 6.30 3.74 -1.19
C LYS A 98 6.63 4.72 -0.09
N GLY A 99 5.63 5.11 0.69
CA GLY A 99 5.81 5.88 1.90
C GLY A 99 4.52 6.00 2.70
N THR A 100 4.67 6.46 3.94
CA THR A 100 3.58 6.68 4.87
C THR A 100 3.67 8.10 5.41
N LYS A 101 2.52 8.71 5.70
CA LYS A 101 2.45 10.03 6.31
C LYS A 101 1.31 10.08 7.30
N ASP A 102 1.61 10.53 8.50
CA ASP A 102 0.61 10.94 9.47
C ASP A 102 0.31 12.44 9.26
N PRO A 103 -0.86 12.81 8.71
CA PRO A 103 -1.19 14.21 8.44
C PRO A 103 -1.44 15.01 9.73
N ALA A 104 -1.83 14.35 10.82
CA ALA A 104 -2.23 14.99 12.07
C ALA A 104 -1.14 14.92 13.16
N GLY A 105 -0.16 14.01 13.02
CA GLY A 105 0.87 13.75 14.03
C GLY A 105 0.33 13.08 15.29
N THR A 106 -0.91 12.58 15.27
CA THR A 106 -1.60 11.99 16.41
C THR A 106 -1.60 10.46 16.37
N GLY A 107 -1.14 9.85 15.28
CA GLY A 107 -1.19 8.40 15.05
C GLY A 107 -2.60 7.84 14.86
N GLN A 108 -3.61 8.70 14.68
CA GLN A 108 -5.00 8.28 14.46
C GLN A 108 -5.35 8.10 12.98
N PHE A 109 -4.61 8.78 12.09
CA PHE A 109 -4.79 8.72 10.66
C PHE A 109 -3.46 8.44 9.99
N SER A 110 -3.49 7.66 8.91
CA SER A 110 -2.33 7.45 8.05
C SER A 110 -2.73 7.54 6.59
N ILE A 111 -1.90 8.26 5.84
CA ILE A 111 -1.92 8.28 4.39
C ILE A 111 -0.80 7.38 3.92
N TYR A 112 -1.14 6.29 3.24
CA TYR A 112 -0.19 5.42 2.58
C TYR A 112 -0.10 5.82 1.11
N TYR A 113 1.12 6.19 0.68
CA TYR A 113 1.42 6.42 -0.72
C TYR A 113 1.84 5.10 -1.34
N VAL A 114 1.08 4.63 -2.32
CA VAL A 114 1.25 3.28 -2.86
C VAL A 114 1.38 3.30 -4.38
N LEU A 115 2.09 2.30 -4.89
CA LEU A 115 2.18 2.01 -6.31
C LEU A 115 1.43 0.72 -6.59
N GLU A 116 0.31 0.83 -7.30
CA GLU A 116 -0.37 -0.33 -7.87
C GLU A 116 0.56 -1.03 -8.87
N ARG A 117 0.76 -2.32 -8.65
CA ARG A 117 1.39 -3.19 -9.64
C ARG A 117 0.32 -4.02 -10.30
N SER A 118 0.12 -3.77 -11.58
CA SER A 118 -0.52 -4.71 -12.50
C SER A 118 0.50 -5.77 -12.91
N ASP A 119 1.15 -6.43 -11.94
CA ASP A 119 1.87 -7.64 -12.28
C ASP A 119 0.83 -8.61 -12.82
N THR A 120 0.71 -8.68 -14.15
CA THR A 120 0.35 -9.91 -14.83
C THR A 120 1.15 -10.99 -14.16
N ASP A 121 0.44 -11.84 -13.43
CA ASP A 121 0.83 -13.16 -13.00
C ASP A 121 2.14 -13.57 -13.68
N GLY A 122 3.22 -13.52 -12.91
CA GLY A 122 4.49 -14.07 -13.28
C GLY A 122 4.36 -15.58 -13.36
N ARG A 123 3.56 -16.09 -14.31
CA ARG A 123 3.78 -17.36 -14.96
C ARG A 123 5.20 -17.32 -15.51
N ARG A 124 6.14 -17.74 -14.68
CA ARG A 124 7.25 -18.56 -15.13
C ARG A 124 6.63 -19.80 -15.78
N SER A 125 6.30 -19.67 -17.07
CA SER A 125 6.21 -20.81 -17.98
C SER A 125 7.61 -21.16 -18.48
#